data_AF-A0A3C2B063-F1
#
_entry.id   AF-A0A3C2B063-F1
#
_cell.length_a   1.000
_cell.length_b   1.000
_cell.length_c   1.000
_cell.angle_alpha   90.00
_cell.angle_beta   90.00
_cell.angle_gamma   90.00
#
_symmetry.space_group_name_H-M   'P 1'
#
loop_
_entity.id
_entity.type
_entity.pdbx_description
1 polymer ?
#
loop_
_entity_poly.entity_id
_entity_poly.type
_entity_poly.pdbx_seq_one_letter_code
_entity_poly.pdbx_strand_id
1 'polypeptide(L)' 'AETSGKNALVITGAADIDLAIADLVRSAFGHAGQKCSAASLGIVTAAVYDDSAFMRRLAEAVRSVRVGPATDP' A
#
# COMPACT_ATOMS: atom_id res chain seq x y z
N ALA A 1 -16.16 19.24 -12.39
CA ALA A 1 -15.26 19.56 -11.27
C ALA A 1 -14.70 18.24 -10.76
N GLU A 2 -13.38 18.14 -10.61
CA GLU A 2 -12.72 16.97 -10.02
C GLU A 2 -12.36 17.31 -8.57
N THR A 3 -12.69 16.43 -7.62
CA THR A 3 -12.52 16.63 -6.18
C THR A 3 -11.69 15.52 -5.54
N SER A 4 -11.42 15.61 -4.23
CA SER A 4 -10.61 14.63 -3.50
C SER A 4 -11.25 13.24 -3.45
N GLY A 5 -10.44 12.21 -3.23
CA GLY A 5 -10.86 10.82 -3.03
C GLY A 5 -10.26 10.21 -1.77
N LYS A 6 -11.01 9.33 -1.11
CA LYS A 6 -10.51 8.51 0.01
C LYS A 6 -10.52 7.03 -0.41
N ASN A 7 -9.56 6.69 -1.27
CA ASN A 7 -9.58 5.40 -1.97
C ASN A 7 -9.11 4.27 -1.05
N ALA A 8 -9.72 3.10 -1.23
CA ALA A 8 -9.40 1.89 -0.49
C ALA A 8 -8.93 0.77 -1.41
N LEU A 9 -8.07 -0.09 -0.89
CA LEU A 9 -7.66 -1.35 -1.53
C LEU A 9 -8.09 -2.51 -0.64
N VAL A 10 -8.87 -3.45 -1.20
CA VAL A 10 -9.38 -4.62 -0.47
C VAL A 10 -8.50 -5.83 -0.78
N ILE A 11 -7.89 -6.42 0.25
CA ILE A 11 -7.02 -7.61 0.14
C ILE A 11 -7.73 -8.79 0.80
N THR A 12 -7.96 -9.83 0.02
CA THR A 12 -8.58 -11.08 0.48
C THR A 12 -7.58 -12.24 0.43
N GLY A 13 -7.90 -13.36 1.06
CA GLY A 13 -7.07 -14.56 1.01
C GLY A 13 -6.94 -15.21 -0.38
N ALA A 14 -7.69 -14.73 -1.38
CA ALA A 14 -7.56 -15.16 -2.77
C ALA A 14 -6.52 -14.33 -3.56
N ALA A 15 -6.00 -13.25 -2.98
CA ALA A 15 -4.99 -12.42 -3.62
C ALA A 15 -3.61 -13.10 -3.57
N ASP A 16 -2.78 -12.79 -4.55
CA ASP A 16 -1.34 -12.94 -4.40
C ASP A 16 -0.87 -11.91 -3.36
N ILE A 17 -0.39 -12.39 -2.21
CA ILE A 17 -0.07 -11.54 -1.06
C ILE A 17 1.18 -10.69 -1.32
N ASP A 18 2.16 -11.18 -2.07
CA ASP A 18 3.36 -10.39 -2.42
C ASP A 18 2.96 -9.24 -3.33
N LEU A 19 2.17 -9.53 -4.36
CA LEU A 19 1.69 -8.52 -5.29
C LEU A 19 0.79 -7.49 -4.60
N ALA A 20 -0.13 -7.96 -3.74
CA ALA A 20 -1.03 -7.08 -3.00
C ALA A 20 -0.28 -6.12 -2.07
N ILE A 21 0.77 -6.59 -1.39
CA ILE A 21 1.64 -5.72 -0.58
C ILE A 21 2.36 -4.70 -1.46
N ALA A 22 2.96 -5.13 -2.57
CA ALA A 22 3.67 -4.24 -3.48
C ALA A 22 2.74 -3.14 -4.05
N ASP A 23 1.53 -3.51 -4.46
CA ASP A 23 0.54 -2.59 -4.99
C ASP A 23 0.00 -1.64 -3.91
N LEU A 24 -0.24 -2.13 -2.69
CA LEU A 24 -0.66 -1.27 -1.58
C LEU A 24 0.41 -0.22 -1.26
N VAL A 25 1.68 -0.64 -1.13
CA VAL A 25 2.80 0.27 -0.83
C VAL A 25 2.97 1.31 -1.95
N ARG A 26 2.96 0.88 -3.21
CA ARG A 26 3.07 1.78 -4.37
C ARG A 26 1.90 2.77 -4.44
N SER A 27 0.67 2.30 -4.20
CA SER A 27 -0.54 3.12 -4.28
C SER A 27 -0.64 4.13 -3.13
N ALA A 28 -0.16 3.76 -1.93
CA ALA A 28 -0.19 4.62 -0.75
C ALA A 28 0.94 5.65 -0.74
N PHE A 29 2.17 5.25 -1.09
CA PHE A 29 3.36 6.08 -0.89
C PHE A 29 3.97 6.63 -2.19
N GLY A 30 3.53 6.15 -3.37
CA GLY A 30 3.97 6.70 -4.65
C GLY A 30 3.67 8.19 -4.74
N HIS A 31 4.65 9.00 -5.17
CA HIS A 31 4.57 10.47 -5.15
C HIS A 31 4.23 11.04 -3.76
N ALA A 32 4.72 10.38 -2.70
CA ALA A 32 4.41 10.68 -1.31
C ALA A 32 2.90 10.66 -0.99
N GLY A 33 2.11 9.87 -1.73
CA GLY A 33 0.65 9.79 -1.56
C GLY A 33 -0.10 11.02 -2.08
N GLN A 34 0.56 11.95 -2.78
CA GLN A 34 -0.03 13.19 -3.29
C GLN A 34 -0.76 12.98 -4.63
N LYS A 35 -1.61 11.96 -4.68
CA LYS A 35 -2.49 11.66 -5.81
C LYS A 35 -3.91 11.53 -5.29
N CYS A 36 -4.89 12.12 -6.00
CA CYS A 36 -6.30 11.94 -5.68
C CYS A 36 -6.76 10.47 -5.74
N SER A 37 -6.00 9.62 -6.47
CA SER A 37 -6.20 8.18 -6.60
C SER A 37 -5.38 7.34 -5.61
N ALA A 38 -4.57 7.96 -4.74
CA ALA A 38 -3.75 7.23 -3.77
C ALA A 38 -4.62 6.40 -2.83
N ALA A 39 -4.15 5.19 -2.51
CA ALA A 39 -4.80 4.35 -1.53
C ALA A 39 -4.51 4.89 -0.12
N SER A 40 -5.57 5.29 0.59
CA SER A 40 -5.48 5.82 1.96
C SER A 40 -6.00 4.83 3.01
N LEU A 41 -6.58 3.72 2.56
CA LEU A 41 -7.13 2.66 3.41
C LEU A 41 -6.85 1.29 2.80
N GLY A 42 -6.18 0.40 3.53
CA GLY A 42 -6.11 -1.02 3.22
C GLY A 42 -7.18 -1.76 4.03
N ILE A 43 -8.11 -2.45 3.36
CA ILE A 43 -9.11 -3.31 4.00
C ILE A 43 -8.66 -4.75 3.79
N VAL A 44 -8.35 -5.46 4.86
CA VAL A 44 -7.74 -6.79 4.79
C VAL A 44 -8.65 -7.80 5.49
N THR A 45 -8.92 -8.94 4.86
CA THR A 45 -9.69 -10.01 5.51
C THR A 45 -8.94 -10.58 6.71
N ALA A 46 -9.65 -11.00 7.76
CA ALA A 46 -9.06 -11.56 8.97
C ALA A 46 -8.03 -12.67 8.69
N ALA A 47 -8.34 -13.62 7.80
CA ALA A 47 -7.42 -14.70 7.42
C ALA A 47 -6.05 -14.22 6.90
N VAL A 48 -5.98 -13.05 6.25
CA VAL A 48 -4.72 -12.44 5.78
C VAL A 48 -4.10 -11.59 6.87
N TYR A 49 -4.90 -10.83 7.62
CA TYR A 49 -4.41 -9.97 8.69
C TYR A 49 -3.81 -10.75 9.87
N ASP A 50 -4.44 -11.87 10.23
CA ASP A 50 -4.04 -12.74 11.34
C ASP A 50 -2.82 -13.63 10.99
N ASP A 51 -2.46 -13.71 9.70
CA ASP A 51 -1.16 -14.26 9.30
C ASP A 51 -0.04 -13.29 9.72
N SER A 52 0.71 -13.70 10.74
CA SER A 52 1.86 -12.94 11.24
C SER A 52 2.89 -12.55 10.17
N ALA A 53 2.97 -13.29 9.06
CA ALA A 53 3.86 -12.95 7.96
C ALA A 53 3.38 -11.73 7.18
N PHE A 54 2.07 -11.49 7.07
CA PHE A 54 1.51 -10.38 6.29
C PHE A 54 1.97 -9.02 6.83
N MET A 55 1.70 -8.76 8.11
CA MET A 55 2.05 -7.47 8.73
C MET A 55 3.57 -7.24 8.76
N ARG A 56 4.36 -8.31 8.96
CA ARG A 56 5.82 -8.24 8.90
C ARG A 56 6.30 -7.85 7.50
N ARG A 57 5.83 -8.55 6.46
CA ARG A 57 6.19 -8.30 5.06
C ARG A 57 5.75 -6.91 4.59
N LEU A 58 4.56 -6.47 4.98
CA LEU A 58 4.07 -5.12 4.69
C LEU A 58 4.98 -4.07 5.33
N ALA A 59 5.35 -4.23 6.60
CA ALA A 59 6.25 -3.30 7.28
C ALA A 59 7.65 -3.28 6.66
N GLU A 60 8.19 -4.44 6.28
CA GLU A 60 9.47 -4.55 5.55
C GLU A 60 9.40 -3.85 4.18
N ALA A 61 8.33 -4.07 3.43
CA ALA A 61 8.12 -3.42 2.13
C ALA A 61 8.07 -1.88 2.27
N VAL A 62 7.32 -1.36 3.25
CA VAL A 62 7.29 0.09 3.54
C VAL A 62 8.66 0.61 3.94
N ARG A 63 9.40 -0.09 4.81
CA ARG A 63 10.74 0.32 5.24
C ARG A 63 11.77 0.29 4.11
N SER A 64 11.54 -0.50 3.06
CA SER A 64 12.40 -0.55 1.88
C SER A 64 12.24 0.64 0.94
N VAL A 65 11.19 1.47 1.12
CA VAL A 65 10.99 2.68 0.32
C VAL A 65 12.07 3.71 0.65
N ARG A 66 12.90 4.05 -0.35
CA ARG A 66 13.89 5.13 -0.23
C ARG A 66 13.18 6.49 -0.21
N VAL A 67 13.42 7.25 0.86
CA VAL A 67 12.99 8.65 0.97
C VAL A 67 14.21 9.53 0.72
N GLY A 68 14.11 10.47 -0.22
CA GLY A 68 15.20 11.35 -0.60
C GLY A 68 14.73 12.49 -1.52
N PRO A 69 15.66 13.34 -1.97
CA PRO A 69 15.37 14.40 -2.94
C PRO A 69 14.77 13.82 -4.24
N ALA A 70 13.76 14.47 -4.80
CA ALA A 70 13.13 14.00 -6.05
C ALA A 70 14.06 14.03 -7.28
N THR A 71 15.19 14.72 -7.18
CA THR A 71 16.24 14.81 -8.21
C THR A 71 17.34 13.77 -8.04
N ASP A 72 17.31 12.97 -6.97
CA ASP A 72 18.26 11.91 -6.68
C ASP A 72 17.69 10.57 -7.22
N PRO A 73 18.28 9.97 -8.27
CA PRO A 73 17.72 8.82 -8.98
C PRO A 73 17.69 7.55 -8.14
#